data_AF-A0A452YN53-F1
#
_entry.id   AF-A0A452YN53-F1
#
_cell.length_a   1.000
_cell.length_b   1.000
_cell.length_c   1.000
_cell.angle_alpha   90.00
_cell.angle_beta   90.00
_cell.angle_gamma   90.00
#
_symmetry.space_group_name_H-M   'P 1'
#
loop_
_entity.id
_entity.type
_entity.pdbx_description
1 polymer ?
#
loop_
_entity_poly.entity_id
_entity_poly.type
_entity_poly.pdbx_seq_one_letter_code
_entity_poly.pdbx_strand_id
1 'polypeptide(L)'
;DLKGLPLIHSYDSIQELNRSIEKHERRHDLVISSYALGEIPSLNDRITIVRQLWDLTKDVLVLLEPGTPQGSKIISQMRSYILWMEKRKCRKSEKSTGAAPSKMKSMVVQEDLLKDGAFVVAPCPHDGRCPLENSDKYCHFVQRLERTSSQRIYKRSKGVPLRGFEDEKFCYVALRRGKRPE
;
A
#
# COMPACT_ATOMS: atom_id res chain seq x y z
N ASP A 1 9.32 29.11 17.52
CA ASP A 1 10.48 29.10 16.60
C ASP A 1 10.29 27.95 15.62
N LEU A 2 10.15 28.23 14.31
CA LEU A 2 9.86 27.22 13.26
C LEU A 2 11.14 26.73 12.54
N LYS A 3 12.32 27.07 13.08
CA LYS A 3 13.61 26.66 12.49
C LYS A 3 13.82 25.15 12.69
N GLY A 4 14.00 24.41 11.60
CA GLY A 4 14.31 22.98 11.61
C GLY A 4 13.11 22.04 11.45
N LEU A 5 11.92 22.55 11.12
CA LEU A 5 10.81 21.69 10.72
C LEU A 5 11.12 21.03 9.36
N PRO A 6 10.79 19.74 9.17
CA PRO A 6 10.96 19.08 7.88
C PRO A 6 10.11 19.79 6.82
N LEU A 7 10.70 20.06 5.66
CA LEU A 7 9.99 20.67 4.55
C LEU A 7 8.94 19.68 4.04
N ILE A 8 7.67 20.10 4.03
CA ILE A 8 6.59 19.33 3.41
C ILE A 8 6.56 19.72 1.94
N HIS A 9 6.88 18.77 1.07
CA HIS A 9 6.76 18.93 -0.37
C HIS A 9 5.37 18.45 -0.82
N SER A 10 4.73 19.24 -1.67
CA SER A 10 3.44 18.92 -2.29
C SER A 10 3.59 18.98 -3.80
N TYR A 11 2.94 18.04 -4.48
CA TYR A 11 2.97 17.92 -5.94
C TYR A 11 1.57 17.58 -6.42
N ASP A 12 1.20 18.10 -7.59
CA ASP A 12 -0.13 17.87 -8.16
C ASP A 12 -0.21 16.50 -8.86
N SER A 13 0.95 15.89 -9.17
CA SER A 13 1.01 14.59 -9.82
C SER A 13 2.30 13.82 -9.52
N ILE A 14 2.25 12.49 -9.72
CA ILE A 14 3.43 11.61 -9.65
C ILE A 14 4.47 11.99 -10.72
N GLN A 15 4.04 12.52 -11.86
CA GLN A 15 4.91 12.98 -12.93
C GLN A 15 5.74 14.20 -12.49
N GLU A 16 5.10 15.15 -11.81
CA GLU A 16 5.75 16.34 -11.26
C GLU A 16 6.73 15.99 -10.14
N LEU A 17 6.33 15.08 -9.24
CA LEU A 17 7.22 14.47 -8.24
C LEU A 17 8.48 13.89 -8.90
N ASN A 18 8.33 13.07 -9.94
CA ASN A 18 9.46 12.44 -10.62
C ASN A 18 10.40 13.41 -11.35
N ARG A 19 9.90 14.60 -11.73
CA ARG A 19 10.69 15.67 -12.37
C ARG A 19 11.47 16.49 -11.35
N SER A 20 10.96 16.63 -10.13
CA SER A 20 11.54 17.46 -9.08
C SER A 20 12.55 16.71 -8.21
N ILE A 21 12.49 15.37 -8.18
CA ILE A 21 13.37 14.54 -7.35
C ILE A 21 14.47 13.85 -8.19
N GLU A 22 15.69 13.89 -7.69
CA GLU A 22 16.82 13.19 -8.29
C GLU A 22 16.62 11.68 -8.31
N LYS A 23 17.18 10.98 -9.31
CA LYS A 23 16.93 9.55 -9.53
C LYS A 23 17.23 8.67 -8.31
N HIS A 24 18.22 9.04 -7.50
CA HIS A 24 18.63 8.29 -6.32
C HIS A 24 17.68 8.48 -5.12
N GLU A 25 16.94 9.59 -5.09
CA GLU A 25 15.96 9.94 -4.05
C GLU A 25 14.52 9.52 -4.41
N ARG A 26 14.29 9.03 -5.63
CA ARG A 26 12.93 8.67 -6.11
C ARG A 26 12.23 7.57 -5.32
N ARG A 27 12.97 6.79 -4.51
CA ARG A 27 12.37 5.73 -3.70
C ARG A 27 12.29 6.13 -2.24
N HIS A 28 11.11 5.93 -1.66
CA HIS A 28 10.76 6.33 -0.31
C HIS A 28 10.68 5.08 0.57
N ASP A 29 11.16 5.16 1.81
CA ASP A 29 11.09 4.03 2.74
C ASP A 29 9.63 3.62 3.01
N LEU A 30 8.71 4.58 3.04
CA LEU A 30 7.28 4.36 3.22
C LEU A 30 6.47 5.14 2.18
N VAL A 31 5.57 4.45 1.49
CA VAL A 31 4.56 5.04 0.59
C VAL A 31 3.18 4.69 1.11
N ILE A 32 2.30 5.68 1.22
CA ILE A 32 0.92 5.50 1.70
C ILE A 32 -0.04 6.04 0.65
N SER A 33 -1.03 5.23 0.28
CA SER A 33 -2.20 5.67 -0.48
C SER A 33 -3.42 5.47 0.40
N SER A 34 -3.99 6.57 0.88
CA SER A 34 -5.10 6.59 1.84
C SER A 34 -6.33 7.22 1.22
N TYR A 35 -7.42 6.46 1.10
CA TYR A 35 -8.72 6.92 0.59
C TYR A 35 -8.64 7.56 -0.80
N ALA A 36 -7.82 6.98 -1.69
CA ALA A 36 -7.51 7.57 -3.00
C ALA A 36 -7.80 6.64 -4.19
N LEU A 37 -7.67 5.33 -4.02
CA LEU A 37 -7.91 4.38 -5.11
C LEU A 37 -9.40 4.21 -5.40
N GLY A 38 -10.25 4.37 -4.40
CA GLY A 38 -11.71 4.40 -4.54
C GLY A 38 -12.23 5.45 -5.51
N GLU A 39 -11.54 6.59 -5.60
CA GLU A 39 -11.90 7.73 -6.45
C GLU A 39 -11.56 7.53 -7.93
N ILE A 40 -10.78 6.50 -8.25
CA ILE A 40 -10.36 6.19 -9.62
C ILE A 40 -11.29 5.11 -10.17
N PRO A 41 -12.19 5.41 -11.13
CA PRO A 41 -13.21 4.44 -11.54
C PRO A 41 -12.63 3.23 -12.31
N SER A 42 -11.67 3.49 -13.17
CA SER A 42 -11.04 2.51 -14.07
C SER A 42 -10.11 1.57 -13.31
N LEU A 43 -10.30 0.26 -13.49
CA LEU A 43 -9.40 -0.74 -12.93
C LEU A 43 -7.97 -0.62 -13.49
N ASN A 44 -7.83 -0.31 -14.78
CA ASN A 44 -6.52 -0.17 -15.42
C ASN A 44 -5.76 1.04 -14.87
N ASP A 45 -6.46 2.13 -14.55
CA ASP A 45 -5.85 3.33 -14.00
C ASP A 45 -5.42 3.09 -12.55
N ARG A 46 -6.25 2.40 -11.75
CA ARG A 46 -5.87 1.93 -10.40
C ARG A 46 -4.61 1.06 -10.44
N ILE A 47 -4.56 0.09 -11.35
CA ILE A 47 -3.39 -0.78 -11.56
C ILE A 47 -2.15 0.05 -11.92
N THR A 48 -2.31 1.03 -12.81
CA THR A 48 -1.20 1.89 -13.27
C THR A 48 -0.65 2.72 -12.12
N ILE A 49 -1.53 3.35 -11.34
CA ILE A 49 -1.15 4.16 -10.19
C ILE A 49 -0.50 3.31 -9.11
N VAL A 50 -1.07 2.15 -8.77
CA VAL A 50 -0.47 1.24 -7.78
C VAL A 50 0.91 0.75 -8.23
N ARG A 51 1.11 0.49 -9.52
CA ARG A 51 2.44 0.16 -10.06
C ARG A 51 3.43 1.31 -9.87
N GLN A 52 3.02 2.54 -10.18
CA GLN A 52 3.86 3.72 -9.98
C GLN A 52 4.21 3.93 -8.50
N LEU A 53 3.23 3.81 -7.60
CA LEU A 53 3.45 3.88 -6.15
C LEU A 53 4.43 2.81 -5.67
N TRP A 54 4.28 1.58 -6.17
CA TRP A 54 5.20 0.50 -5.85
C TRP A 54 6.62 0.78 -6.35
N ASP A 55 6.78 1.34 -7.55
CA ASP A 55 8.10 1.72 -8.10
C ASP A 55 8.79 2.84 -7.28
N LEU A 56 8.00 3.72 -6.67
CA LEU A 56 8.45 4.75 -5.71
C LEU A 56 8.70 4.19 -4.30
N THR A 57 8.36 2.93 -4.02
CA THR A 57 8.53 2.31 -2.71
C THR A 57 9.90 1.64 -2.60
N LYS A 58 10.67 1.99 -1.57
CA LYS A 58 11.93 1.32 -1.19
C LYS A 58 11.69 0.16 -0.23
N ASP A 59 10.83 0.34 0.78
CA ASP A 59 10.57 -0.69 1.79
C ASP A 59 9.08 -1.08 1.86
N VAL A 60 8.20 -0.19 2.36
CA VAL A 60 6.80 -0.52 2.65
C VAL A 60 5.81 0.34 1.85
N LEU A 61 4.81 -0.31 1.24
CA LEU A 61 3.63 0.31 0.64
C LEU A 61 2.39 -0.01 1.47
N VAL A 62 1.66 1.02 1.88
CA VAL A 62 0.38 0.89 2.58
C VAL A 62 -0.73 1.41 1.67
N LEU A 63 -1.71 0.55 1.37
CA LEU A 63 -2.94 0.93 0.68
C LEU A 63 -4.09 0.88 1.69
N LEU A 64 -4.89 1.93 1.76
CA LEU A 64 -5.98 2.09 2.71
C LEU A 64 -7.22 2.66 2.03
N GLU A 65 -8.38 2.04 2.28
CA GLU A 65 -9.68 2.41 1.69
C GLU A 65 -10.79 2.33 2.75
N PRO A 66 -11.96 2.96 2.52
CA PRO A 66 -13.10 2.84 3.42
C PRO A 66 -13.48 1.37 3.62
N GLY A 67 -13.90 1.02 4.83
CA GLY A 67 -14.29 -0.34 5.22
C GLY A 67 -15.67 -0.70 4.68
N THR A 68 -15.77 -0.73 3.36
CA THR A 68 -16.95 -1.06 2.57
C THR A 68 -16.66 -2.29 1.70
N PRO A 69 -17.69 -2.98 1.16
CA PRO A 69 -17.47 -4.07 0.19
C PRO A 69 -16.63 -3.62 -1.01
N GLN A 70 -16.85 -2.41 -1.52
CA GLN A 70 -16.10 -1.85 -2.63
C GLN A 70 -14.63 -1.58 -2.27
N GLY A 71 -14.38 -0.92 -1.13
CA GLY A 71 -13.02 -0.64 -0.66
C GLY A 71 -12.22 -1.93 -0.43
N SER A 72 -12.83 -2.91 0.24
CA SER A 72 -12.19 -4.22 0.49
C SER A 72 -11.87 -4.95 -0.83
N LYS A 73 -12.75 -4.85 -1.84
CA LYS A 73 -12.50 -5.42 -3.18
C LYS A 73 -11.31 -4.74 -3.86
N ILE A 74 -11.20 -3.41 -3.79
CA ILE A 74 -10.06 -2.66 -4.34
C ILE A 74 -8.77 -3.11 -3.67
N ILE A 75 -8.71 -3.13 -2.33
CA ILE A 75 -7.53 -3.57 -1.57
C ILE A 75 -7.13 -5.01 -1.95
N SER A 76 -8.10 -5.94 -2.02
CA SER A 76 -7.83 -7.33 -2.40
C SER A 76 -7.29 -7.46 -3.83
N GLN A 77 -7.85 -6.71 -4.79
CA GLN A 77 -7.39 -6.70 -6.18
C GLN A 77 -5.96 -6.15 -6.29
N MET A 78 -5.66 -5.03 -5.63
CA MET A 78 -4.34 -4.40 -5.68
C MET A 78 -3.28 -5.24 -4.97
N ARG A 79 -3.62 -5.84 -3.82
CA ARG A 79 -2.78 -6.85 -3.14
C ARG A 79 -2.41 -7.98 -4.08
N SER A 80 -3.42 -8.58 -4.72
CA SER A 80 -3.21 -9.72 -5.62
C SER A 80 -2.37 -9.35 -6.84
N TYR A 81 -2.58 -8.14 -7.37
CA TYR A 81 -1.81 -7.61 -8.49
C TYR A 81 -0.32 -7.45 -8.16
N ILE A 82 0.03 -6.80 -7.03
CA ILE A 82 1.43 -6.60 -6.64
C ILE A 82 2.13 -7.95 -6.42
N LEU A 83 1.51 -8.85 -5.65
CA LEU A 83 2.08 -10.17 -5.37
C LEU A 83 2.27 -10.99 -6.65
N TRP A 84 1.31 -10.96 -7.56
CA TRP A 84 1.41 -11.61 -8.87
C TRP A 84 2.54 -11.01 -9.73
N MET A 85 2.62 -9.69 -9.79
CA MET A 85 3.61 -8.96 -10.58
C MET A 85 5.02 -9.29 -10.12
N GLU A 86 5.29 -9.21 -8.82
CA GLU A 86 6.61 -9.46 -8.24
C GLU A 86 7.01 -10.94 -8.35
N LYS A 87 6.07 -11.88 -8.14
CA LYS A 87 6.30 -13.31 -8.39
C LYS A 87 6.68 -13.60 -9.85
N ARG A 88 6.09 -12.86 -10.80
CA ARG A 88 6.40 -13.00 -12.24
C ARG A 88 7.78 -12.42 -12.57
N LYS A 89 8.16 -11.29 -11.95
CA LYS A 89 9.52 -10.70 -12.10
C LYS A 89 10.60 -11.66 -11.60
N CYS A 90 10.42 -12.24 -10.40
CA CYS A 90 11.36 -13.21 -9.82
C CYS A 90 11.59 -14.42 -10.75
N ARG A 91 10.50 -15.04 -11.24
CA ARG A 91 10.58 -16.18 -12.17
C ARG A 91 11.30 -15.88 -13.48
N LYS A 92 11.22 -14.63 -13.97
CA LYS A 92 11.92 -14.22 -15.19
C LYS A 92 13.42 -14.07 -14.92
N SER A 93 13.79 -13.48 -13.77
CA SER A 93 15.18 -13.30 -13.32
C SER A 93 15.89 -14.65 -13.14
N GLU A 94 15.22 -15.62 -12.52
CA GLU A 94 15.73 -17.00 -12.34
C GLU A 94 15.95 -17.72 -13.67
N LYS A 95 15.03 -17.56 -14.64
CA LYS A 95 15.17 -18.18 -15.97
C LYS A 95 16.30 -17.56 -16.81
N SER A 96 16.61 -16.27 -16.62
CA SER A 96 17.73 -15.62 -17.31
C SER A 96 19.10 -15.94 -16.70
N THR A 97 19.16 -16.38 -15.45
CA THR A 97 20.42 -16.73 -14.74
C THR A 97 20.74 -18.23 -14.76
N GLY A 98 19.78 -19.09 -15.13
CA GLY A 98 19.91 -20.56 -15.18
C GLY A 98 20.84 -21.15 -16.27
N ALA A 99 21.76 -20.37 -16.86
CA ALA A 99 22.72 -20.85 -17.86
C ALA A 99 24.19 -20.91 -17.39
N ALA A 100 24.50 -20.64 -16.11
CA ALA A 100 25.83 -20.95 -15.57
C ALA A 100 25.83 -21.10 -14.03
N PRO A 101 26.35 -22.21 -13.47
CA PRO A 101 26.73 -22.26 -12.07
C PRO A 101 28.16 -21.73 -11.95
N SER A 102 28.34 -20.47 -11.56
CA SER A 102 29.64 -20.03 -11.07
C SER A 102 29.49 -19.24 -9.77
N LYS A 103 30.03 -19.83 -8.71
CA LYS A 103 30.34 -19.14 -7.45
C LYS A 103 31.26 -17.96 -7.79
N MET A 104 30.76 -16.74 -7.72
CA MET A 104 31.61 -15.59 -7.41
C MET A 104 30.86 -14.63 -6.49
N LYS A 105 31.21 -14.69 -5.20
CA LYS A 105 30.79 -13.71 -4.19
C LYS A 105 31.43 -12.37 -4.56
N SER A 106 30.65 -11.45 -5.13
CA SER A 106 31.00 -10.02 -5.15
C SER A 106 30.13 -9.32 -4.11
N MET A 107 30.78 -8.79 -3.06
CA MET A 107 30.15 -8.23 -1.85
C MET A 107 29.28 -6.98 -2.08
N VAL A 108 29.16 -6.48 -3.31
CA VAL A 108 28.42 -5.24 -3.63
C VAL A 108 27.06 -5.52 -4.31
N VAL A 109 26.73 -6.78 -4.63
CA VAL A 109 25.49 -7.16 -5.35
C VAL A 109 24.42 -7.74 -4.42
N GLN A 110 24.73 -7.91 -3.13
CA GLN A 110 23.90 -8.67 -2.20
C GLN A 110 22.64 -7.93 -1.70
N GLU A 111 22.64 -6.59 -1.71
CA GLU A 111 21.48 -5.80 -1.26
C GLU A 111 20.32 -5.77 -2.27
N ASP A 112 20.59 -5.82 -3.56
CA ASP A 112 19.56 -5.72 -4.58
C ASP A 112 18.86 -7.07 -4.84
N LEU A 113 19.58 -8.19 -4.70
CA LEU A 113 19.01 -9.54 -4.84
C LEU A 113 18.08 -9.94 -3.66
N LEU A 114 18.24 -9.32 -2.50
CA LEU A 114 17.35 -9.54 -1.33
C LEU A 114 16.03 -8.77 -1.44
N LYS A 115 15.94 -7.78 -2.34
CA LYS A 115 14.77 -6.92 -2.54
C LYS A 115 13.81 -7.41 -3.62
N ASP A 116 14.15 -8.50 -4.31
CA ASP A 116 13.27 -9.12 -5.30
C ASP A 116 12.12 -9.83 -4.59
N GLY A 117 10.89 -9.46 -4.97
CA GLY A 117 9.67 -9.99 -4.39
C GLY A 117 8.86 -8.98 -3.60
N ALA A 118 7.72 -9.44 -3.13
CA ALA A 118 6.87 -8.73 -2.19
C ALA A 118 6.16 -9.73 -1.29
N PHE A 119 5.91 -9.33 -0.06
CA PHE A 119 5.08 -10.07 0.88
C PHE A 119 4.18 -9.14 1.67
N VAL A 120 3.08 -9.70 2.18
CA VAL A 120 2.11 -8.99 3.03
C VAL A 120 2.65 -8.96 4.45
N VAL A 121 2.82 -7.76 4.99
CA VAL A 121 3.15 -7.53 6.41
C VAL A 121 1.87 -7.53 7.25
N ALA A 122 0.81 -6.91 6.73
CA ALA A 122 -0.48 -6.83 7.41
C ALA A 122 -1.62 -6.58 6.41
N PRO A 123 -2.88 -6.89 6.76
CA PRO A 123 -3.31 -7.62 7.95
C PRO A 123 -3.20 -9.14 7.79
N CYS A 124 -3.15 -9.65 6.55
CA CYS A 124 -3.12 -11.09 6.31
C CYS A 124 -1.74 -11.66 6.68
N PRO A 125 -1.67 -12.74 7.48
CA PRO A 125 -0.40 -13.39 7.82
C PRO A 125 0.13 -14.28 6.68
N HIS A 126 -0.41 -14.15 5.46
CA HIS A 126 -0.06 -14.99 4.32
C HIS A 126 -0.11 -14.20 3.00
N ASP A 127 0.59 -14.72 1.99
CA ASP A 127 0.63 -14.15 0.63
C ASP A 127 -0.32 -14.88 -0.34
N GLY A 128 -0.98 -15.94 0.13
CA GLY A 128 -1.97 -16.71 -0.64
C GLY A 128 -3.27 -15.96 -0.95
N ARG A 129 -4.22 -16.66 -1.59
CA ARG A 129 -5.59 -16.14 -1.80
C ARG A 129 -6.26 -15.79 -0.47
N CYS A 130 -7.12 -14.77 -0.48
CA CYS A 130 -7.83 -14.36 0.72
C CYS A 130 -8.89 -15.41 1.07
N PRO A 131 -8.98 -15.91 2.32
CA PRO A 131 -10.03 -16.85 2.70
C PRO A 131 -11.46 -16.29 2.62
N LEU A 132 -11.59 -14.95 2.65
CA LEU A 132 -12.87 -14.26 2.46
C LEU A 132 -13.18 -13.97 0.98
N GLU A 133 -12.30 -14.37 0.05
CA GLU A 133 -12.58 -14.25 -1.38
C GLU A 133 -13.81 -15.09 -1.76
N ASN A 134 -14.77 -14.49 -2.46
CA ASN A 134 -16.08 -15.08 -2.80
C ASN A 134 -16.99 -15.40 -1.61
N SER A 135 -16.75 -14.79 -0.46
CA SER A 135 -17.69 -14.77 0.67
C SER A 135 -18.66 -13.59 0.55
N ASP A 136 -19.81 -13.67 1.24
CA ASP A 136 -20.70 -12.53 1.48
C ASP A 136 -20.11 -11.50 2.47
N LYS A 137 -18.99 -11.84 3.12
CA LYS A 137 -18.28 -10.98 4.07
C LYS A 137 -17.08 -10.31 3.42
N TYR A 138 -16.72 -9.14 3.92
CA TYR A 138 -15.52 -8.39 3.51
C TYR A 138 -14.60 -8.11 4.69
N CYS A 139 -13.28 -8.13 4.42
CA CYS A 139 -12.25 -7.89 5.43
C CYS A 139 -12.18 -6.38 5.73
N HIS A 140 -12.55 -5.99 6.94
CA HIS A 140 -12.47 -4.61 7.41
C HIS A 140 -12.17 -4.57 8.91
N PHE A 141 -11.75 -3.40 9.35
CA PHE A 141 -11.42 -3.07 10.72
C PHE A 141 -12.24 -1.85 11.15
N VAL A 142 -12.31 -1.60 12.45
CA VAL A 142 -13.05 -0.50 13.04
C VAL A 142 -12.12 0.27 13.96
N GLN A 143 -11.98 1.57 13.73
CA GLN A 143 -11.31 2.47 14.66
C GLN A 143 -12.36 3.38 15.30
N ARG A 144 -12.42 3.39 16.63
CA ARG A 144 -13.23 4.36 17.36
C ARG A 144 -12.48 5.69 17.44
N LEU A 145 -13.14 6.76 17.02
CA LEU A 145 -12.65 8.12 17.06
C LEU A 145 -13.58 8.99 17.90
N GLU A 146 -13.02 9.83 18.76
CA GLU A 146 -13.82 10.82 19.48
C GLU A 146 -14.32 11.89 18.52
N ARG A 147 -15.59 12.25 18.63
CA ARG A 147 -16.15 13.36 17.86
C ARG A 147 -15.59 14.66 18.39
N THR A 148 -15.19 15.56 17.50
CA THR A 148 -14.80 16.91 17.89
C THR A 148 -15.97 17.68 18.49
N SER A 149 -15.69 18.75 19.24
CA SER A 149 -16.72 19.64 19.78
C SER A 149 -17.67 20.14 18.69
N SER A 150 -17.13 20.58 17.55
CA SER A 150 -17.91 21.02 16.39
C SER A 150 -18.82 19.92 15.86
N GLN A 151 -18.32 18.68 15.71
CA GLN A 151 -19.14 17.56 15.26
C GLN A 151 -20.29 17.25 16.21
N ARG A 152 -20.08 17.35 17.53
CA ARG A 152 -21.14 17.15 18.54
C ARG A 152 -22.21 18.25 18.50
N ILE A 153 -21.83 19.48 18.16
CA ILE A 153 -22.76 20.61 18.04
C ILE A 153 -23.60 20.52 16.76
N TYR A 154 -22.96 20.19 15.62
CA TYR A 154 -23.62 20.30 14.31
C TYR A 154 -24.24 18.99 13.81
N LYS A 155 -23.67 17.82 14.10
CA LYS A 155 -24.29 16.55 13.67
C LYS A 155 -25.50 16.27 14.57
N ARG A 156 -26.68 16.18 13.98
CA ARG A 156 -27.91 15.80 14.68
C ARG A 156 -28.22 14.34 14.42
N SER A 157 -28.53 13.58 15.45
CA SER A 157 -29.16 12.26 15.34
C SER A 157 -30.67 12.42 15.44
N LYS A 158 -31.42 11.77 14.54
CA LYS A 158 -32.89 11.80 14.54
C LYS A 158 -33.42 11.18 15.85
N GLY A 159 -33.80 12.02 16.82
CA GLY A 159 -34.48 11.61 18.06
C GLY A 159 -33.63 10.86 19.08
N VAL A 160 -32.31 10.72 18.88
CA VAL A 160 -31.40 10.02 19.81
C VAL A 160 -30.27 10.98 20.19
N PRO A 161 -29.78 11.00 21.44
CA PRO A 161 -28.57 11.76 21.78
C PRO A 161 -27.38 11.33 20.93
N LEU A 162 -26.67 12.31 20.34
CA LEU A 162 -25.50 11.99 19.52
C LEU A 162 -24.40 11.40 20.39
N ARG A 163 -23.91 10.22 20.04
CA ARG A 163 -22.78 9.59 20.74
C ARG A 163 -21.54 10.49 20.65
N GLY A 164 -20.73 10.49 21.72
CA GLY A 164 -19.47 11.23 21.77
C GLY A 164 -18.39 10.69 20.83
N PHE A 165 -18.59 9.53 20.20
CA PHE A 165 -17.62 8.86 19.34
C PHE A 165 -18.24 8.34 18.04
N GLU A 166 -17.41 8.16 17.02
CA GLU A 166 -17.72 7.56 15.73
C GLU A 166 -16.86 6.31 15.54
N ASP A 167 -17.47 5.23 15.06
CA ASP A 167 -16.76 3.99 14.74
C ASP A 167 -16.50 3.99 13.22
N GLU A 168 -15.28 4.38 12.82
CA GLU A 168 -14.86 4.49 11.42
C GLU A 168 -14.41 3.12 10.92
N LYS A 169 -15.00 2.67 9.81
CA LYS A 169 -14.63 1.40 9.18
C LYS A 169 -13.58 1.65 8.12
N PHE A 170 -12.52 0.84 8.12
CA PHE A 170 -11.46 0.91 7.10
C PHE A 170 -11.00 -0.49 6.69
N CYS A 171 -10.38 -0.59 5.53
CA CYS A 171 -9.67 -1.78 5.08
C CYS A 171 -8.31 -1.36 4.54
N TYR A 172 -7.30 -2.22 4.72
CA TYR A 172 -5.94 -1.88 4.34
C TYR A 172 -5.13 -3.12 3.98
N VAL A 173 -4.00 -2.89 3.30
CA VAL A 173 -2.93 -3.86 3.15
C VAL A 173 -1.59 -3.13 3.24
N ALA A 174 -0.64 -3.71 3.97
CA ALA A 174 0.75 -3.30 4.01
C ALA A 174 1.60 -4.37 3.33
N LEU A 175 2.33 -3.96 2.29
CA LEU A 175 3.21 -4.81 1.50
C LEU A 175 4.63 -4.33 1.66
N ARG A 176 5.56 -5.27 1.86
CA ARG A 176 6.99 -4.98 1.97
C ARG A 176 7.76 -5.62 0.82
N ARG A 177 8.79 -4.94 0.33
CA ARG A 177 9.71 -5.48 -0.68
C ARG A 177 10.57 -6.62 -0.14
N GLY A 178 10.96 -7.51 -1.03
CA GLY A 178 11.85 -8.62 -0.73
C GLY A 178 11.14 -9.88 -0.26
N LYS A 179 11.90 -10.76 0.38
CA LYS A 179 11.42 -12.05 0.88
C LYS A 179 10.80 -11.90 2.26
N ARG A 180 9.77 -12.70 2.52
CA ARG A 180 9.18 -12.84 3.86
C ARG A 180 10.26 -13.36 4.84
N PRO A 181 10.47 -12.71 5.99
CA PRO A 181 11.35 -13.21 7.04
C PRO A 181 10.91 -14.60 7.51
N GLU A 182 11.89 -15.46 7.84
CA GLU A 182 11.66 -16.77 8.46
C GLU A 182 11.27 -16.66 9.94
#